data_AF-A0A7Y5E0M8-F1
#
_entry.id   AF-A0A7Y5E0M8-F1
#
_cell.length_a   1.000
_cell.length_b   1.000
_cell.length_c   1.000
_cell.angle_alpha   90.00
_cell.angle_beta   90.00
_cell.angle_gamma   90.00
#
_symmetry.space_group_name_H-M   'P 1'
#
loop_
_entity.id
_entity.type
_entity.pdbx_description
1 polymer ?
#
loop_
_entity_poly.entity_id
_entity_poly.type
_entity_poly.pdbx_seq_one_letter_code
_entity_poly.pdbx_strand_id
1 'polypeptide(L)'
;MIRHLLVPALAVVVATSACAVKDDRTQVTVVLTSETEIPKELDALEITVTAANGSTVYDNVYTVRDPAFFATTLAVIPADSDSLKGPITVEIKGK
;
A
#
# COMPACT_ATOMS: atom_id res chain seq x y z
N MET A 1 14.45 -37.33 -57.43
CA MET A 1 13.70 -36.10 -57.73
C MET A 1 13.93 -35.12 -56.60
N ILE A 2 14.63 -34.02 -56.86
CA ILE A 2 14.87 -32.92 -55.91
C ILE A 2 13.78 -31.87 -56.15
N ARG A 3 13.15 -31.37 -55.08
CA ARG A 3 12.52 -30.03 -55.09
C ARG A 3 12.73 -29.34 -53.73
N HIS A 4 13.18 -28.09 -53.86
CA HIS A 4 13.57 -27.09 -52.88
C HIS A 4 12.47 -26.79 -51.83
N LEU A 5 12.78 -26.68 -50.54
CA LEU A 5 13.36 -25.52 -49.82
C LEU A 5 12.34 -24.36 -49.65
N LEU A 6 11.77 -24.21 -48.45
CA LEU A 6 11.58 -22.91 -47.79
C LEU A 6 11.30 -23.08 -46.29
N VAL A 7 11.99 -22.28 -45.49
CA VAL A 7 12.10 -22.26 -44.03
C VAL A 7 11.05 -21.26 -43.44
N PRO A 8 11.13 -20.85 -42.17
CA PRO A 8 10.31 -21.23 -41.02
C PRO A 8 9.26 -20.16 -40.65
N ALA A 9 8.24 -20.46 -39.84
CA ALA A 9 7.57 -19.40 -39.08
C ALA A 9 6.77 -19.91 -37.88
N LEU A 10 7.22 -19.49 -36.70
CA LEU A 10 6.42 -19.02 -35.59
C LEU A 10 5.11 -19.78 -35.27
N ALA A 11 5.18 -20.66 -34.27
CA ALA A 11 4.06 -20.81 -33.34
C ALA A 11 4.54 -20.37 -31.96
N VAL A 12 4.55 -19.04 -31.82
CA VAL A 12 4.32 -18.25 -30.60
C VAL A 12 4.84 -18.87 -29.29
N VAL A 13 6.08 -18.49 -28.97
CA VAL A 13 6.63 -18.57 -27.61
C VAL A 13 5.99 -17.46 -26.75
N VAL A 14 5.99 -17.70 -25.44
CA VAL A 14 5.86 -16.75 -24.31
C VAL A 14 4.40 -16.56 -23.86
N ALA A 15 3.91 -17.44 -23.00
CA ALA A 15 4.05 -17.33 -21.54
C ALA A 15 3.40 -16.04 -21.01
N THR A 16 2.22 -16.23 -20.41
CA THR A 16 1.76 -15.49 -19.23
C THR A 16 2.30 -14.07 -19.12
N SER A 17 1.69 -13.13 -19.84
CA SER A 17 1.59 -11.77 -19.30
C SER A 17 0.64 -11.84 -18.10
N ALA A 18 1.10 -12.48 -17.01
CA ALA A 18 0.75 -11.99 -15.70
C ALA A 18 1.29 -10.57 -15.72
N CYS A 19 0.40 -9.61 -16.02
CA CYS A 19 0.63 -8.23 -15.69
C CYS A 19 0.88 -8.23 -14.19
N ALA A 20 2.14 -8.38 -13.79
CA ALA A 20 2.61 -7.98 -12.50
C ALA A 20 2.40 -6.47 -12.50
N VAL A 21 1.21 -6.05 -12.06
CA VAL A 21 0.95 -4.67 -11.71
C VAL A 21 1.92 -4.40 -10.58
N LYS A 22 3.03 -3.79 -10.95
CA LYS A 22 4.07 -3.39 -10.03
C LYS A 22 3.49 -2.21 -9.28
N ASP A 23 3.14 -2.43 -8.03
CA ASP A 23 2.69 -1.37 -7.14
C ASP A 23 3.90 -0.53 -6.76
N ASP A 24 3.97 0.68 -7.33
CA ASP A 24 5.03 1.64 -7.10
C ASP A 24 4.72 2.47 -5.83
N ARG A 25 4.74 1.79 -4.69
CA ARG A 25 5.00 2.32 -3.32
C ARG A 25 4.32 3.65 -3.00
N THR A 26 3.00 3.62 -2.83
CA THR A 26 2.28 4.75 -2.23
C THR A 26 2.73 4.93 -0.77
N GLN A 27 3.23 6.12 -0.43
CA GLN A 27 3.61 6.47 0.94
C GLN A 27 2.59 7.45 1.51
N VAL A 28 2.08 7.14 2.70
CA VAL A 28 1.25 8.05 3.48
C VAL A 28 2.05 8.46 4.71
N THR A 29 2.32 9.76 4.87
CA THR A 29 2.99 10.29 6.06
C THR A 29 1.95 10.85 7.02
N VAL A 30 2.00 10.40 8.27
CA VAL A 30 1.15 10.87 9.35
C VAL A 30 2.03 11.53 10.40
N VAL A 31 1.68 12.77 10.77
CA VAL A 31 2.34 13.50 11.85
C VAL A 31 1.27 13.94 12.84
N LEU A 32 1.42 13.51 14.08
CA LEU A 32 0.59 13.90 15.22
C LEU A 32 1.44 14.76 16.15
N THR A 33 0.93 15.94 16.48
CA THR A 33 1.56 16.88 17.41
C THR A 33 0.54 17.27 18.47
N SER A 34 0.90 17.15 19.74
CA SER A 34 0.06 17.66 20.83
C SER A 34 0.59 19.00 21.33
N GLU A 35 -0.23 20.04 21.27
CA GLU A 35 0.10 21.37 21.82
C GLU A 35 -0.36 21.54 23.28
N THR A 36 -1.05 20.54 23.84
CA THR A 36 -1.64 20.54 25.19
C THR A 36 -1.24 19.29 25.97
N GLU A 37 -1.70 19.20 27.22
CA GLU A 37 -1.52 18.02 28.07
C GLU A 37 -1.90 16.74 27.33
N ILE A 38 -0.97 15.79 27.29
CA ILE A 38 -1.08 14.59 26.47
C ILE A 38 -1.92 13.55 27.22
N PRO A 39 -3.05 13.11 26.65
CA PRO A 39 -3.84 12.02 27.22
C PRO A 39 -3.01 10.74 27.30
N LYS A 40 -3.13 9.99 28.40
CA LYS A 40 -2.39 8.72 28.58
C LYS A 40 -2.74 7.67 27.52
N GLU A 41 -3.91 7.79 26.90
CA GLU A 41 -4.33 6.91 25.80
C GLU A 41 -3.47 7.10 24.53
N LEU A 42 -2.55 8.06 24.49
CA LEU A 42 -1.60 8.24 23.39
C LEU A 42 -0.27 7.49 23.59
N ASP A 43 -0.12 6.67 24.64
CA ASP A 43 1.07 5.82 24.83
C ASP A 43 1.19 4.74 23.74
N ALA A 44 0.07 4.39 23.10
CA ALA A 44 0.04 3.59 21.89
C ALA A 44 -1.04 4.09 20.91
N LEU A 45 -0.75 3.96 19.61
CA LEU A 45 -1.62 4.38 18.52
C LEU A 45 -1.88 3.20 17.58
N GLU A 46 -3.14 2.86 17.40
CA GLU A 46 -3.58 1.99 16.31
C GLU A 46 -3.90 2.86 15.10
N ILE A 47 -3.27 2.54 13.97
CA ILE A 47 -3.45 3.25 12.71
C ILE A 47 -3.97 2.27 11.67
N THR A 48 -5.16 2.55 11.15
CA THR A 48 -5.81 1.76 10.11
C THR A 48 -5.98 2.61 8.85
N VAL A 49 -5.61 2.08 7.68
CA VAL A 49 -5.86 2.70 6.38
C VAL A 49 -6.82 1.84 5.58
N THR A 50 -7.92 2.46 5.18
CA THR A 50 -8.97 1.85 4.35
C THR A 50 -8.92 2.48 2.96
N ALA A 51 -8.75 1.64 1.94
CA ALA A 51 -8.77 2.01 0.54
C ALA A 51 -10.17 2.43 0.07
N ALA A 52 -10.24 3.05 -1.11
CA ALA A 52 -11.48 3.54 -1.69
C ALA A 52 -12.54 2.45 -1.94
N ASN A 53 -12.09 1.21 -2.16
CA ASN A 53 -12.95 0.04 -2.32
C ASN A 53 -13.48 -0.53 -0.98
N GLY A 54 -13.12 0.09 0.16
CA GLY A 54 -13.50 -0.35 1.50
C GLY A 54 -12.58 -1.41 2.11
N SER A 55 -11.52 -1.86 1.42
CA SER A 55 -10.57 -2.81 1.97
C SER A 55 -9.57 -2.15 2.91
N THR A 56 -9.23 -2.83 4.01
CA THR A 56 -8.12 -2.42 4.88
C THR A 56 -6.79 -2.79 4.22
N VAL A 57 -5.98 -1.78 3.91
CA VAL A 57 -4.68 -1.93 3.23
C VAL A 57 -3.50 -1.70 4.16
N TYR A 58 -3.77 -1.23 5.38
CA TYR A 58 -2.78 -1.07 6.44
C TYR A 58 -3.47 -1.16 7.79
N ASP A 59 -2.88 -1.89 8.72
CA ASP A 59 -3.31 -1.94 10.12
C ASP A 59 -2.10 -2.23 11.01
N ASN A 60 -1.78 -1.33 11.93
CA ASN A 60 -0.65 -1.49 12.83
C ASN A 60 -0.80 -0.71 14.13
N VAL A 61 -0.22 -1.25 15.20
CA VAL A 61 -0.16 -0.61 16.51
C VAL A 61 1.27 -0.11 16.75
N TYR A 62 1.38 1.17 17.06
CA TYR A 62 2.63 1.84 17.36
C TYR A 62 2.73 2.16 18.83
N THR A 63 3.83 1.77 19.46
CA THR A 63 4.21 2.33 20.77
C THR A 63 4.73 3.75 20.56
N VAL A 64 4.14 4.72 21.23
CA VAL A 64 4.54 6.12 21.16
C VAL A 64 5.63 6.37 22.18
N ARG A 65 6.82 6.71 21.71
CA ARG A 65 7.97 7.00 22.58
C ARG A 65 7.96 8.42 23.14
N ASP A 66 7.43 9.34 22.35
CA ASP A 66 7.24 10.74 22.72
C ASP A 66 5.79 11.12 22.45
N PRO A 67 4.92 11.11 23.47
CA PRO A 67 3.51 11.42 23.30
C PRO A 67 3.24 12.85 22.81
N ALA A 68 4.23 13.76 22.90
CA ALA A 68 4.12 15.12 22.37
C ALA A 68 4.26 15.17 20.84
N PHE A 69 5.00 14.21 20.28
CA PHE A 69 5.37 14.19 18.87
C PHE A 69 5.48 12.77 18.32
N PHE A 70 4.56 12.40 17.42
CA PHE A 70 4.59 11.13 16.73
C PHE A 70 4.56 11.34 15.21
N ALA A 71 5.72 11.18 14.57
CA ALA A 71 5.83 11.14 13.11
C ALA A 71 6.09 9.70 12.64
N THR A 72 5.28 9.23 11.70
CA THR A 72 5.47 7.93 11.07
C THR A 72 5.16 7.99 9.58
N THR A 73 5.88 7.18 8.80
CA THR A 73 5.59 6.97 7.38
C THR A 73 5.04 5.57 7.20
N LEU A 74 3.83 5.49 6.66
CA LEU A 74 3.14 4.27 6.36
C LEU A 74 3.46 3.90 4.90
N ALA A 75 4.08 2.74 4.72
CA ALA A 75 4.16 2.11 3.41
C ALA A 75 2.82 1.38 3.17
N VAL A 76 1.92 2.02 2.43
CA VAL A 76 0.63 1.43 2.10
C VAL A 76 0.79 0.71 0.77
N ILE A 77 0.42 -0.57 0.75
CA ILE A 77 0.43 -1.39 -0.46
C ILE A 77 -1.03 -1.58 -0.89
N PRO A 78 -1.52 -0.82 -1.88
CA PRO A 78 -2.80 -1.05 -2.54
C PRO A 78 -3.01 -2.53 -2.90
N ALA A 79 -4.21 -3.05 -2.62
CA ALA A 79 -4.58 -4.40 -3.04
C ALA A 79 -4.69 -4.52 -4.57
N ASP A 80 -5.11 -3.43 -5.23
CA ASP A 80 -5.29 -3.34 -6.67
C ASP A 80 -5.24 -1.89 -7.16
N SER A 81 -5.32 -1.69 -8.49
CA SER A 81 -5.32 -0.36 -9.10
C SER A 81 -6.55 0.50 -8.77
N ASP A 82 -7.63 -0.10 -8.28
CA ASP A 82 -8.88 0.60 -7.96
C ASP A 82 -8.89 1.11 -6.52
N SER A 83 -8.08 0.51 -5.65
CA SER A 83 -7.92 0.84 -4.23
C SER A 83 -7.56 2.31 -3.97
N LEU A 84 -6.94 3.00 -4.93
CA LEU A 84 -6.55 4.41 -4.85
C LEU A 84 -7.37 5.34 -5.77
N LYS A 85 -8.39 4.83 -6.48
CA LYS A 85 -9.19 5.65 -7.41
C LYS A 85 -10.24 6.54 -6.72
N GLY A 86 -10.23 6.59 -5.40
CA GLY A 86 -11.16 7.37 -4.61
C GLY A 86 -10.58 7.76 -3.25
N PRO A 87 -11.40 8.32 -2.35
CA PRO A 87 -10.93 8.73 -1.04
C PRO A 87 -10.44 7.51 -0.25
N ILE A 88 -9.25 7.67 0.34
CA ILE A 88 -8.76 6.75 1.38
C ILE A 88 -9.13 7.32 2.75
N THR A 89 -9.39 6.43 3.71
CA THR A 89 -9.65 6.81 5.10
C THR A 89 -8.48 6.37 5.95
N VAL A 90 -7.96 7.29 6.77
CA VAL A 90 -6.95 7.00 7.79
C VAL A 90 -7.60 7.19 9.14
N GLU A 91 -7.72 6.12 9.91
CA GLU A 91 -8.25 6.14 11.27
C GLU A 91 -7.10 5.97 12.27
N ILE A 92 -7.12 6.78 13.33
CA ILE A 92 -6.10 6.80 14.38
C ILE A 92 -6.82 6.69 15.72
N LYS A 93 -6.48 5.66 16.50
CA LYS A 93 -7.07 5.38 17.81
C LYS A 93 -6.00 5.31 18.89
N GLY A 94 -6.19 6.05 19.98
CA GLY A 94 -5.44 5.83 21.22
C GLY A 94 -5.78 4.48 21.85
N LYS A 95 -4.84 3.89 22.59
CA LYS A 95 -4.96 2.57 23.22
C LYS A 95 -4.55 2.58 24.69
#